data_AF-A0A1H9FCJ7-F1
#
_entry.id   AF-A0A1H9FCJ7-F1
#
_cell.length_a   1.000
_cell.length_b   1.000
_cell.length_c   1.000
_cell.angle_alpha   90.00
_cell.angle_beta   90.00
_cell.angle_gamma   90.00
#
_symmetry.space_group_name_H-M   'P 1'
#
loop_
_entity.id
_entity.type
_entity.pdbx_description
1 polymer ?
#
loop_
_entity_poly.entity_id
_entity_poly.type
_entity_poly.pdbx_seq_one_letter_code
_entity_poly.pdbx_strand_id
1 'polypeptide(L)'
;MVNESGFTRKCMDDIIGEAVITLLKSGGAITTSTLLSQLTDMAKVSANQERKEACLQSIVEVKQSISKNYQARSQFLRNQSSLFESGNNLHRYDTKH
;
A
#
# COMPACT_ATOMS: atom_id res chain seq x y z
N MET A 1 18.95 -26.72 -0.33
CA MET A 1 18.18 -25.70 -1.09
C MET A 1 17.80 -24.60 -0.11
N VAL A 2 18.59 -23.53 -0.03
CA VAL A 2 18.24 -22.36 0.78
C VAL A 2 17.11 -21.61 0.06
N ASN A 3 15.99 -21.40 0.74
CA ASN A 3 14.84 -20.67 0.21
C ASN A 3 15.24 -19.21 -0.10
N GLU A 4 15.61 -18.92 -1.35
CA GLU A 4 15.90 -17.56 -1.84
C GLU A 4 14.72 -16.59 -1.61
N SER A 5 13.50 -17.13 -1.52
CA SER A 5 12.26 -16.38 -1.24
C SER A 5 12.17 -15.79 0.16
N GLY A 6 12.87 -16.37 1.15
CA GLY A 6 12.87 -15.88 2.53
C GLY A 6 13.90 -14.79 2.78
N PHE A 7 15.02 -14.82 2.04
CA PHE A 7 16.09 -13.83 2.15
C PHE A 7 15.70 -12.51 1.49
N THR A 8 15.14 -12.58 0.28
CA THR A 8 14.65 -11.42 -0.48
C THR A 8 13.55 -10.63 0.25
N ARG A 9 12.62 -11.33 0.92
CA ARG A 9 11.59 -10.67 1.75
C ARG A 9 12.17 -9.95 2.97
N LYS A 10 13.11 -10.58 3.69
CA LYS A 10 13.78 -9.94 4.82
C LYS A 10 14.54 -8.68 4.38
N CYS A 11 15.29 -8.76 3.28
CA CYS A 11 15.99 -7.60 2.74
C CYS A 11 15.03 -6.47 2.33
N MET A 12 13.86 -6.80 1.80
CA MET A 12 12.84 -5.80 1.46
C MET A 12 12.27 -5.11 2.71
N ASP A 13 11.89 -5.88 3.73
CA ASP A 13 11.37 -5.33 4.99
C ASP A 13 12.41 -4.43 5.68
N ASP A 14 13.68 -4.83 5.67
CA ASP A 14 14.79 -4.04 6.20
C ASP A 14 14.96 -2.71 5.44
N ILE A 15 14.86 -2.74 4.10
CA ILE A 15 14.96 -1.54 3.26
C ILE A 15 13.79 -0.58 3.48
N ILE A 16 12.57 -1.11 3.60
CA ILE A 16 11.39 -0.29 3.93
C ILE A 16 11.57 0.32 5.33
N GLY A 17 12.01 -0.47 6.31
CA GLY A 17 12.29 -0.01 7.67
C GLY A 17 13.33 1.12 7.70
N GLU A 18 14.44 0.96 6.99
CA GLU A 18 15.50 1.98 6.89
C GLU A 18 14.99 3.27 6.26
N ALA A 19 14.20 3.18 5.18
CA ALA A 19 13.60 4.33 4.52
C ALA A 19 12.65 5.08 5.47
N VAL A 20 11.81 4.36 6.21
CA VAL A 20 10.89 4.96 7.20
C VAL A 20 11.65 5.63 8.35
N ILE A 21 12.70 4.99 8.88
CA ILE A 21 13.54 5.59 9.93
C ILE A 21 14.19 6.88 9.41
N THR A 22 14.65 6.90 8.16
CA THR A 22 15.23 8.10 7.55
C THR A 22 14.22 9.24 7.46
N LEU A 23 12.97 8.94 7.08
CA LEU A 23 11.88 9.91 7.07
C LEU A 23 11.48 10.39 8.48
N LEU A 24 11.48 9.50 9.46
CA LEU A 24 11.24 9.87 10.87
C LEU A 24 12.30 10.86 11.37
N LYS A 25 13.57 10.61 11.02
CA LYS A 25 14.70 11.48 11.39
C LYS A 25 14.68 12.84 10.70
N SER A 26 14.11 12.95 9.50
CA SER A 26 14.03 14.22 8.78
C SER A 26 12.95 15.16 9.34
N GLY A 27 12.08 14.68 10.23
CA GLY A 27 11.00 15.47 10.84
C GLY A 27 9.89 15.86 9.86
N GLY A 28 9.92 15.34 8.65
CA GLY A 28 8.95 15.63 7.60
C GLY A 28 7.70 14.76 7.68
N ALA A 29 6.70 15.09 6.85
CA ALA A 29 5.48 14.29 6.75
C ALA A 29 5.78 12.89 6.20
N ILE A 30 5.33 11.87 6.92
CA ILE A 30 5.44 10.47 6.50
C ILE A 30 4.19 10.11 5.71
N THR A 31 4.36 10.06 4.39
CA THR A 31 3.31 9.73 3.43
C THR A 31 3.84 8.65 2.50
N THR A 32 2.93 7.99 1.79
CA THR A 32 3.32 7.02 0.76
C THR A 32 4.17 7.65 -0.35
N SER A 33 3.94 8.93 -0.67
CA SER A 33 4.75 9.67 -1.64
C SER A 33 6.17 9.93 -1.13
N THR A 34 6.32 10.37 0.13
CA THR A 34 7.65 10.62 0.72
C THR A 34 8.43 9.32 0.92
N LEU A 35 7.75 8.22 1.25
CA LEU A 35 8.35 6.88 1.28
C LEU A 35 8.83 6.42 -0.10
N LEU A 36 8.02 6.58 -1.14
CA LEU A 36 8.39 6.21 -2.51
C LEU A 36 9.59 7.04 -3.02
N SER A 37 9.64 8.34 -2.68
CA SER A 37 10.78 9.18 -3.02
C SER A 37 12.05 8.67 -2.33
N GLN A 38 11.98 8.42 -1.02
CA GLN A 38 13.13 7.94 -0.24
C GLN A 38 13.67 6.60 -0.78
N LEU A 39 12.79 5.64 -1.08
CA LEU A 39 13.18 4.34 -1.66
C LEU A 39 13.80 4.51 -3.06
N THR A 40 13.28 5.43 -3.86
CA THR A 40 13.82 5.75 -5.19
C THR A 40 15.22 6.34 -5.08
N ASP A 41 15.45 7.24 -4.13
CA ASP A 41 16.76 7.85 -3.91
C ASP A 41 17.76 6.83 -3.38
N MET A 42 17.35 5.96 -2.45
CA MET A 42 18.16 4.82 -2.00
C MET A 42 18.55 3.89 -3.17
N ALA A 43 17.64 3.61 -4.11
CA ALA A 43 17.93 2.80 -5.29
C ALA A 43 18.94 3.47 -6.25
N LYS A 44 18.87 4.81 -6.39
CA LYS A 44 19.80 5.57 -7.26
C LYS A 44 21.21 5.62 -6.71
N VAL A 45 21.36 5.76 -5.39
CA VAL A 45 22.68 5.88 -4.74
C VAL A 45 23.30 4.52 -4.39
N SER A 46 22.54 3.43 -4.50
CA SER A 46 23.02 2.09 -4.19
C SER A 46 24.03 1.58 -5.22
N ALA A 47 25.27 1.38 -4.79
CA ALA A 47 26.31 0.71 -5.58
C ALA A 47 26.19 -0.82 -5.59
N ASN A 48 25.50 -1.39 -4.60
CA ASN A 48 25.25 -2.84 -4.54
C ASN A 48 23.97 -3.19 -5.34
N GLN A 49 24.12 -4.08 -6.32
CA GLN A 49 23.05 -4.52 -7.20
C GLN A 49 21.90 -5.22 -6.45
N GLU A 50 22.21 -6.08 -5.48
CA GLU A 50 21.21 -6.76 -4.65
C GLU A 50 20.41 -5.76 -3.80
N ARG A 51 21.10 -4.76 -3.22
CA ARG A 51 20.44 -3.69 -2.47
C ARG A 51 19.55 -2.84 -3.37
N LYS A 52 20.01 -2.53 -4.58
CA LYS A 52 19.23 -1.79 -5.58
C LYS A 52 17.99 -2.58 -5.98
N GLU A 53 18.10 -3.88 -6.22
CA GLU A 53 16.97 -4.75 -6.53
C GLU A 53 15.97 -4.81 -5.36
N ALA A 54 16.45 -4.95 -4.13
CA ALA A 54 15.59 -4.90 -2.94
C ALA A 54 14.85 -3.55 -2.81
N CYS A 55 15.49 -2.43 -3.12
CA CYS A 55 14.83 -1.12 -3.17
C CYS A 55 13.74 -1.09 -4.26
N LEU A 56 14.01 -1.61 -5.45
CA LEU A 56 13.04 -1.66 -6.54
C LEU A 56 11.83 -2.56 -6.20
N GLN A 57 12.06 -3.71 -5.58
CA GLN A 57 10.99 -4.59 -5.10
C GLN A 57 10.16 -3.89 -4.01
N SER A 58 10.80 -3.20 -3.07
CA SER A 58 10.13 -2.41 -2.04
C SER A 58 9.22 -1.33 -2.65
N ILE A 59 9.69 -0.63 -3.70
CA ILE A 59 8.88 0.36 -4.42
C ILE A 59 7.64 -0.27 -5.04
N VAL A 60 7.77 -1.45 -5.65
CA VAL A 60 6.65 -2.18 -6.25
C VAL A 60 5.65 -2.59 -5.18
N GLU A 61 6.10 -3.15 -4.06
CA GLU A 61 5.23 -3.60 -2.97
C GLU A 61 4.45 -2.43 -2.35
N VAL A 62 5.10 -1.28 -2.12
CA VAL A 62 4.44 -0.07 -1.62
C VAL A 62 3.38 0.41 -2.60
N LYS A 63 3.68 0.45 -3.91
CA LYS A 63 2.70 0.81 -4.95
C LYS A 63 1.51 -0.14 -4.97
N GLN A 64 1.75 -1.45 -4.87
CA GLN A 64 0.67 -2.44 -4.82
C GLN A 64 -0.19 -2.27 -3.56
N SER A 65 0.42 -2.00 -2.41
CA SER A 65 -0.28 -1.76 -1.15
C SER A 65 -1.19 -0.53 -1.23
N ILE A 66 -0.73 0.55 -1.87
CA ILE A 66 -1.55 1.73 -2.15
C ILE A 66 -2.77 1.33 -2.99
N SER A 67 -2.57 0.64 -4.12
CA SER A 67 -3.66 0.20 -5.00
C SER A 67 -4.68 -0.68 -4.29
N LYS A 68 -4.22 -1.65 -3.48
CA LYS A 68 -5.08 -2.51 -2.67
C LYS A 68 -5.93 -1.69 -1.68
N ASN A 69 -5.33 -0.69 -1.03
CA ASN A 69 -6.05 0.19 -0.10
C ASN A 69 -7.14 1.00 -0.82
N TYR A 70 -6.84 1.56 -1.99
CA TYR A 70 -7.83 2.27 -2.82
C TYR A 70 -9.00 1.37 -3.23
N GLN A 71 -8.71 0.13 -3.65
CA GLN A 71 -9.74 -0.84 -4.02
C GLN A 71 -10.64 -1.20 -2.83
N ALA A 72 -10.04 -1.49 -1.67
CA ALA A 72 -10.79 -1.77 -0.44
C ALA A 72 -11.69 -0.59 -0.04
N ARG A 73 -11.16 0.63 -0.11
CA ARG A 73 -11.94 1.86 0.18
C ARG A 73 -13.09 2.05 -0.81
N SER A 74 -12.85 1.86 -2.10
CA SER A 74 -13.89 1.93 -3.14
C SER A 74 -15.00 0.90 -2.91
N GLN A 75 -14.62 -0.34 -2.58
CA GLN A 75 -15.57 -1.41 -2.30
C GLN A 75 -16.40 -1.11 -1.04
N PHE A 76 -15.77 -0.60 0.01
CA PHE A 76 -16.46 -0.16 1.23
C PHE A 76 -17.50 0.93 0.94
N LEU A 77 -17.15 1.94 0.13
CA LEU A 77 -18.08 3.00 -0.27
C LEU A 77 -19.25 2.46 -1.11
N ARG A 78 -19.00 1.54 -2.04
CA ARG A 78 -20.06 0.88 -2.83
C ARG A 78 -21.02 0.08 -1.96
N ASN A 79 -20.51 -0.62 -0.96
CA ASN A 79 -21.31 -1.41 -0.03
C ASN A 79 -22.16 -0.51 0.90
N GLN A 80 -21.66 0.67 1.26
CA GLN A 80 -22.48 1.65 1.98
C GLN A 80 -23.63 2.15 1.12
N SER A 81 -23.38 2.51 -0.15
CA SER A 81 -24.45 2.96 -1.05
C SER A 81 -25.53 1.90 -1.27
N SER A 82 -25.17 0.61 -1.39
CA SER A 82 -26.16 -0.47 -1.58
C SER A 82 -27.06 -0.69 -0.36
N LEU A 83 -26.59 -0.43 0.86
CA LEU A 83 -27.40 -0.46 2.08
C LEU A 83 -28.45 0.66 2.09
N PHE A 84 -28.08 1.87 1.62
CA PHE A 84 -29.02 2.98 1.48
C PHE A 84 -30.06 2.75 0.37
N GLU A 85 -29.67 2.13 -0.75
CA GLU A 85 -30.60 1.79 -1.85
C GLU A 85 -31.57 0.65 -1.47
N SER A 86 -31.14 -0.30 -0.64
CA SER A 86 -32.00 -1.41 -0.18
C SER A 86 -33.11 -0.94 0.79
N GLY A 87 -32.87 0.15 1.54
CA GLY A 87 -33.87 0.71 2.45
C GLY A 87 -35.07 1.37 1.75
N ASN A 88 -34.89 1.85 0.50
CA ASN A 88 -35.94 2.54 -0.25
C ASN A 88 -36.89 1.60 -1.00
N ASN A 89 -36.54 0.32 -1.19
CA ASN A 89 -37.39 -0.64 -1.90
C ASN A 89 -38.40 -1.37 -1.01
N LEU A 90 -38.33 -1.21 0.32
CA LEU A 90 -39.24 -1.91 1.24
C LEU A 90 -40.57 -1.18 1.48
N HIS A 91 -40.76 0.04 0.93
CA HIS A 91 -41.97 0.85 1.15
C HIS A 91 -43.01 0.78 0.01
N ARG A 92 -42.93 -0.22 -0.89
CA ARG A 92 -43.77 -0.25 -2.11
C ARG A 92 -44.70 -1.46 -2.26
N TYR A 93 -45.00 -2.16 -1.16
CA TYR A 93 -45.96 -3.29 -1.17
C TYR A 93 -47.10 -3.16 -0.15
N ASP A 94 -47.49 -1.95 0.24
CA ASP A 94 -48.68 -1.75 1.09
C ASP A 94 -49.56 -0.60 0.60
N THR A 95 -50.15 -0.79 -0.58
CA THR A 95 -51.35 -0.05 -0.95
C THR A 95 -52.28 -1.01 -1.66
N LYS A 96 -52.86 -1.92 -0.86
CA LYS A 96 -54.13 -2.56 -1.19
C LYS A 96 -55.18 -1.95 -0.28
N HIS A 97 -56.03 -1.08 -0.82
CA HIS A 97 -57.48 -1.10 -0.67
C HIS A 97 -58.12 0.01 -1.50
#